data_AF-A0A1J4WXI3-F1
#
_entry.id   AF-A0A1J4WXI3-F1
#
_cell.length_a   1.000
_cell.length_b   1.000
_cell.length_c   1.000
_cell.angle_alpha   90.00
_cell.angle_beta   90.00
_cell.angle_gamma   90.00
#
_symmetry.space_group_name_H-M   'P 1'
#
loop_
_entity.id
_entity.type
_entity.pdbx_description
1 polymer ?
#
loop_
_entity_poly.entity_id
_entity_poly.type
_entity_poly.pdbx_seq_one_letter_code
_entity_poly.pdbx_strand_id
1 'polypeptide(L)'
;MYSFVVVVINVGIEDTAPFVSRGEVMFAMPFLYKGTDDTLCLAVGLGCSWSSEVLGDVVLAAKLKVAFARSGWTEQLIDAACEGDKLGQFRQVLLGRAVITKVDIDCDAAPFNPWANNYFTIEEHQKGGQWKFDPKQVDFFLSSGQKDGKVVEGNELRKELVKKPVFNANVLDYLLAHPELIPDEWKTDGNGDTRYIFFWGTVYRDRDGYLCVRCLYFGDKWSWSYRWHNERWHSVYFAAVRAS
;
A
#
# COMPACT_ATOMS: atom_id res chain seq x y z
N MET A 1 -8.47 -22.48 0.19
CA MET A 1 -9.83 -22.90 -0.20
C MET A 1 -10.71 -21.66 -0.10
N TYR A 2 -10.88 -20.92 -1.19
CA TYR A 2 -11.76 -19.76 -1.25
C TYR A 2 -12.94 -20.13 -2.15
N SER A 3 -14.13 -20.08 -1.58
CA SER A 3 -15.39 -20.38 -2.28
C SER A 3 -15.72 -19.23 -3.23
N PHE A 4 -15.91 -19.54 -4.51
CA PHE A 4 -16.47 -18.61 -5.49
C PHE A 4 -18.01 -18.65 -5.39
N VAL A 5 -18.65 -17.49 -5.25
CA VAL A 5 -20.06 -17.32 -5.59
C VAL A 5 -20.10 -16.81 -7.02
N VAL A 6 -20.50 -17.68 -7.95
CA VAL A 6 -20.74 -17.31 -9.36
C VAL A 6 -22.19 -16.85 -9.46
N VAL A 7 -22.41 -15.56 -9.71
CA VAL A 7 -23.72 -15.04 -10.13
C VAL A 7 -23.76 -15.11 -11.65
N VAL A 8 -24.58 -16.02 -12.17
CA VAL A 8 -24.86 -16.15 -13.61
C VAL A 8 -25.89 -15.09 -13.98
N ILE A 9 -25.51 -14.13 -14.83
CA ILE A 9 -26.47 -13.23 -15.48
C ILE A 9 -26.74 -13.78 -16.88
N ASN A 10 -27.95 -14.26 -17.07
CA ASN A 10 -28.48 -14.80 -18.32
C ASN A 10 -28.84 -13.62 -19.24
N VAL A 11 -28.10 -13.41 -20.32
CA VAL A 11 -28.52 -12.48 -21.38
C VAL A 11 -29.07 -13.32 -22.51
N GLY A 12 -30.40 -13.41 -22.57
CA GLY A 12 -31.11 -14.13 -23.62
C GLY A 12 -30.78 -13.54 -24.98
N ILE A 13 -30.30 -14.38 -25.89
CA ILE A 13 -30.26 -14.10 -27.32
C ILE A 13 -31.10 -15.20 -27.95
N GLU A 14 -32.27 -14.83 -28.47
CA GLU A 14 -33.11 -15.71 -29.27
C GLU A 14 -32.46 -16.00 -30.62
N ASP A 15 -32.62 -17.25 -31.07
CA ASP A 15 -32.10 -17.86 -32.28
C ASP A 15 -32.44 -17.12 -33.59
N THR A 16 -31.51 -17.17 -34.55
CA THR A 16 -31.73 -17.85 -35.85
C THR A 16 -30.43 -17.89 -36.68
N ALA A 17 -29.94 -19.11 -36.94
CA ALA A 17 -28.94 -19.43 -37.97
C ALA A 17 -29.61 -19.51 -39.37
N PRO A 18 -28.91 -19.77 -40.51
CA PRO A 18 -27.48 -20.10 -40.69
C PRO A 18 -26.78 -19.41 -41.89
N PHE A 19 -25.44 -19.34 -41.89
CA PHE A 19 -24.70 -19.30 -43.15
C PHE A 19 -23.45 -20.19 -43.10
N VAL A 20 -23.42 -21.14 -44.03
CA VAL A 20 -22.34 -22.10 -44.28
C VAL A 20 -21.40 -21.50 -45.32
N SER A 21 -20.09 -21.44 -45.05
CA SER A 21 -19.06 -22.19 -45.79
C SER A 21 -17.64 -21.65 -45.58
N ARG A 22 -16.75 -22.55 -45.13
CA ARG A 22 -15.34 -22.75 -45.50
C ARG A 22 -14.46 -21.53 -45.84
N GLY A 23 -13.39 -21.35 -45.08
CA GLY A 23 -12.20 -20.62 -45.56
C GLY A 23 -11.22 -20.24 -44.45
N GLU A 24 -10.21 -21.09 -44.27
CA GLU A 24 -8.84 -20.82 -43.77
C GLU A 24 -8.59 -19.75 -42.68
N VAL A 25 -8.10 -20.22 -41.54
CA VAL A 25 -7.34 -19.45 -40.57
C VAL A 25 -6.00 -19.05 -41.22
N MET A 26 -5.75 -17.74 -41.40
CA MET A 26 -4.39 -17.22 -41.62
C MET A 26 -4.02 -16.29 -40.47
N PHE A 27 -2.99 -16.68 -39.73
CA PHE A 27 -2.33 -15.86 -38.72
C PHE A 27 -1.61 -14.69 -39.39
N ALA A 28 -1.82 -13.46 -38.91
CA ALA A 28 -0.93 -12.33 -39.18
C ALA A 28 -0.33 -11.84 -37.86
N MET A 29 0.94 -12.15 -37.63
CA MET A 29 1.76 -11.49 -36.61
C MET A 29 2.25 -10.13 -37.14
N PRO A 30 2.27 -9.06 -36.32
CA PRO A 30 2.86 -7.80 -36.74
C PRO A 30 4.40 -7.92 -36.78
N PHE A 31 5.00 -7.58 -37.93
CA PHE A 31 6.44 -7.34 -38.04
C PHE A 31 6.70 -5.83 -38.08
N LEU A 32 7.60 -5.36 -37.22
CA LEU A 32 8.21 -4.03 -37.31
C LEU A 32 9.36 -4.10 -38.32
N TYR A 33 9.41 -3.19 -39.30
CA TYR A 33 10.59 -2.99 -40.13
C TYR A 33 11.00 -1.51 -40.16
N LYS A 34 12.31 -1.26 -40.19
CA LYS A 34 12.91 0.08 -40.19
C LYS A 34 13.19 0.51 -41.64
N GLY A 35 12.50 1.53 -42.12
CA GLY A 35 12.75 2.14 -43.44
C GLY A 35 14.05 2.96 -43.47
N THR A 36 14.57 3.22 -44.67
CA THR A 36 15.89 3.86 -44.90
C THR A 36 15.96 5.34 -44.50
N ASP A 37 14.84 5.99 -44.17
CA ASP A 37 14.76 7.42 -43.86
C ASP A 37 14.27 7.69 -42.41
N ASP A 38 14.58 6.79 -41.46
CA ASP A 38 14.27 6.91 -40.02
C ASP A 38 12.78 7.20 -39.68
N THR A 39 11.86 6.90 -40.59
CA THR A 39 10.41 6.98 -40.34
C THR A 39 9.85 5.61 -39.99
N LEU A 40 9.16 5.50 -38.84
CA LEU A 40 8.47 4.28 -38.43
C LEU A 40 7.08 4.25 -39.08
N CYS A 41 6.94 3.55 -40.21
CA CYS A 41 5.66 3.41 -40.90
C CYS A 41 4.95 2.13 -40.46
N LEU A 42 3.78 2.26 -39.82
CA LEU A 42 2.85 1.15 -39.62
C LEU A 42 1.97 1.03 -40.88
N ALA A 43 2.35 0.17 -41.81
CA ALA A 43 1.50 -0.16 -42.94
C ALA A 43 0.54 -1.29 -42.53
N VAL A 44 -0.73 -0.96 -42.31
CA VAL A 44 -1.82 -1.96 -42.20
C VAL A 44 -2.75 -1.76 -43.39
N GLY A 45 -2.69 -2.67 -44.36
CA GLY A 45 -3.69 -2.79 -45.41
C GLY A 45 -3.84 -4.27 -45.78
N LEU A 46 -5.02 -4.83 -46.02
CA LEU A 46 -6.39 -4.32 -46.16
C LEU A 46 -7.36 -5.50 -45.86
N GLY A 47 -8.62 -5.19 -45.55
CA GLY A 47 -9.72 -6.09 -45.86
C GLY A 47 -10.52 -6.64 -44.68
N CYS A 48 -11.11 -5.77 -43.86
CA CYS A 48 -12.37 -6.03 -43.16
C CYS A 48 -12.92 -4.67 -42.69
N SER A 49 -14.21 -4.42 -42.86
CA SER A 49 -14.84 -3.23 -42.29
C SER A 49 -14.77 -3.33 -40.78
N TRP A 50 -13.82 -2.65 -40.16
CA TRP A 50 -13.85 -2.45 -38.72
C TRP A 50 -15.07 -1.57 -38.43
N SER A 51 -15.99 -2.04 -37.59
CA SER A 51 -17.05 -1.17 -37.10
C SER A 51 -16.40 0.04 -36.41
N SER A 52 -17.02 1.22 -36.50
CA SER A 52 -16.53 2.43 -35.84
C SER A 52 -16.32 2.26 -34.33
N GLU A 53 -17.01 1.29 -33.74
CA GLU A 53 -16.85 0.85 -32.34
C GLU A 53 -15.45 0.27 -32.08
N VAL A 54 -14.94 -0.64 -32.92
CA VAL A 54 -13.61 -1.25 -32.72
C VAL A 54 -12.50 -0.22 -32.90
N LEU A 55 -12.65 0.72 -33.84
CA LEU A 55 -11.69 1.82 -33.99
C LEU A 55 -11.70 2.77 -32.78
N GLY A 56 -12.88 2.99 -32.19
CA GLY A 56 -13.05 3.74 -30.95
C GLY A 56 -12.33 3.10 -29.76
N ASP A 57 -12.45 1.78 -29.63
CA ASP A 57 -11.83 1.01 -28.54
C ASP A 57 -10.29 1.10 -28.58
N VAL A 58 -9.69 1.00 -29.77
CA VAL A 58 -8.23 1.10 -29.95
C VAL A 58 -7.71 2.49 -29.57
N VAL A 59 -8.44 3.55 -29.96
CA VAL A 59 -8.06 4.93 -29.62
C VAL A 59 -8.22 5.21 -28.13
N LEU A 60 -9.27 4.69 -27.49
CA LEU A 60 -9.49 4.86 -26.06
C LEU A 60 -8.43 4.10 -25.24
N ALA A 61 -8.11 2.87 -25.63
CA ALA A 61 -7.07 2.07 -24.99
C ALA A 61 -5.70 2.77 -25.08
N ALA A 62 -5.36 3.35 -26.23
CA ALA A 62 -4.12 4.11 -26.39
C ALA A 62 -4.06 5.34 -25.47
N LYS A 63 -5.17 6.08 -25.33
CA LYS A 63 -5.24 7.24 -24.43
C LYS A 63 -5.08 6.85 -22.97
N LEU A 64 -5.75 5.80 -22.52
CA LEU A 64 -5.62 5.30 -21.14
C LEU A 64 -4.19 4.84 -20.85
N LYS A 65 -3.58 4.09 -21.78
CA LYS A 65 -2.18 3.64 -21.65
C LYS A 65 -1.21 4.79 -21.45
N VAL A 66 -1.33 5.86 -22.26
CA VAL A 66 -0.48 7.06 -22.12
C VAL A 66 -0.74 7.78 -20.79
N ALA A 67 -2.00 7.90 -20.37
CA ALA A 67 -2.36 8.56 -19.11
C ALA A 67 -1.82 7.81 -17.89
N PHE A 68 -1.91 6.48 -17.87
CA PHE A 68 -1.35 5.63 -16.83
C PHE A 68 0.17 5.74 -16.77
N ALA A 69 0.85 5.62 -17.91
CA ALA A 69 2.30 5.76 -17.99
C ALA A 69 2.79 7.13 -17.47
N ARG A 70 2.14 8.22 -17.88
CA ARG A 70 2.49 9.58 -17.42
C ARG A 70 2.31 9.77 -15.91
N SER A 71 1.42 8.99 -15.31
CA SER A 71 1.06 9.12 -13.89
C SER A 71 1.74 8.05 -13.01
N GLY A 72 2.68 7.28 -13.57
CA GLY A 72 3.43 6.26 -12.85
C GLY A 72 2.61 5.04 -12.42
N TRP A 73 1.49 4.77 -13.10
CA TRP A 73 0.67 3.59 -12.81
C TRP A 73 1.38 2.33 -13.31
N THR A 74 1.51 1.33 -12.44
CA THR A 74 1.98 0.00 -12.79
C THR A 74 0.80 -0.89 -13.21
N GLU A 75 1.09 -2.02 -13.87
CA GLU A 75 0.04 -2.99 -14.21
C GLU A 75 -0.70 -3.47 -12.96
N GLN A 76 0.02 -3.71 -11.85
CA GLN A 76 -0.59 -4.09 -10.57
C GLN A 76 -1.56 -3.04 -10.04
N LEU A 77 -1.25 -1.74 -10.20
CA LEU A 77 -2.15 -0.66 -9.79
C LEU A 77 -3.38 -0.57 -10.70
N ILE A 78 -3.23 -0.84 -12.00
CA ILE A 78 -4.33 -0.88 -12.96
C ILE A 78 -5.27 -2.04 -12.62
N ASP A 79 -4.72 -3.24 -12.39
CA ASP A 79 -5.50 -4.41 -11.99
C ASP A 79 -6.22 -4.17 -10.67
N ALA A 80 -5.50 -3.65 -9.67
CA ALA A 80 -6.07 -3.30 -8.38
C ALA A 80 -7.20 -2.27 -8.51
N ALA A 81 -7.13 -1.32 -9.43
CA ALA A 81 -8.20 -0.35 -9.67
C ALA A 81 -9.43 -0.97 -10.36
N CYS A 82 -9.25 -2.02 -11.16
CA CYS A 82 -10.32 -2.74 -11.83
C CYS A 82 -11.08 -3.71 -10.93
N GLU A 83 -10.56 -4.03 -9.75
CA GLU A 83 -11.22 -4.90 -8.78
C GLU A 83 -12.41 -4.21 -8.07
N GLY A 84 -13.52 -4.95 -7.93
CA GLY A 84 -14.69 -4.48 -7.17
C GLY A 84 -15.31 -3.22 -7.75
N ASP A 85 -15.74 -2.29 -6.88
CA ASP A 85 -16.41 -1.03 -7.28
C ASP A 85 -15.48 0.20 -7.27
N LYS A 86 -14.15 0.00 -7.31
CA LYS A 86 -13.18 1.10 -7.18
C LYS A 86 -13.31 2.13 -8.30
N LEU A 87 -13.49 1.71 -9.55
CA LEU A 87 -13.75 2.63 -10.68
C LEU A 87 -15.10 3.35 -10.54
N GLY A 88 -16.12 2.69 -9.96
CA GLY A 88 -17.42 3.30 -9.66
C GLY A 88 -17.29 4.42 -8.62
N GLN A 89 -16.48 4.21 -7.59
CA GLN A 89 -16.14 5.24 -6.59
C GLN A 89 -15.33 6.39 -7.21
N PHE A 90 -14.32 6.08 -8.04
CA PHE A 90 -13.54 7.09 -8.75
C PHE A 90 -14.43 7.94 -9.67
N ARG A 91 -15.43 7.34 -10.32
CA ARG A 91 -16.44 8.06 -11.10
C ARG A 91 -17.22 9.06 -10.24
N GLN A 92 -17.57 8.75 -8.99
CA GLN A 92 -18.25 9.73 -8.13
C GLN A 92 -17.36 10.95 -7.84
N VAL A 93 -16.04 10.76 -7.71
CA VAL A 93 -15.08 11.86 -7.56
C VAL A 93 -15.04 12.72 -8.82
N LEU A 94 -14.91 12.11 -10.01
CA LEU A 94 -14.90 12.84 -11.28
C LEU A 94 -16.20 13.62 -11.53
N LEU A 95 -17.32 13.12 -11.03
CA LEU A 95 -18.62 13.78 -11.12
C LEU A 95 -18.83 14.87 -10.05
N GLY A 96 -17.84 15.11 -9.17
CA GLY A 96 -17.93 16.08 -8.07
C GLY A 96 -18.89 15.67 -6.94
N ARG A 97 -19.25 14.38 -6.87
CA ARG A 97 -20.19 13.82 -5.88
C ARG A 97 -19.48 13.19 -4.68
N ALA A 98 -18.17 13.01 -4.79
CA ALA A 98 -17.30 12.55 -3.71
C ALA A 98 -16.03 13.41 -3.70
N VAL A 99 -15.43 13.54 -2.51
CA VAL A 99 -14.18 14.28 -2.30
C VAL A 99 -13.12 13.29 -1.86
N ILE A 100 -11.94 13.35 -2.48
CA ILE A 100 -10.77 12.62 -1.98
C ILE A 100 -10.24 13.43 -0.78
N THR A 101 -10.49 12.93 0.43
CA THR A 101 -9.92 13.49 1.64
C THR A 101 -8.65 12.74 2.00
N LYS A 102 -7.53 13.45 2.08
CA LYS A 102 -6.36 12.92 2.79
C LYS A 102 -6.67 13.06 4.28
N VAL A 103 -6.66 11.95 5.01
CA VAL A 103 -6.97 11.97 6.44
C VAL A 103 -5.70 12.36 7.20
N ASP A 104 -5.85 13.36 8.06
CA ASP A 104 -4.81 13.80 8.98
C ASP A 104 -4.92 12.97 10.26
N ILE A 105 -3.82 12.40 10.71
CA ILE A 105 -3.73 11.67 11.97
C ILE A 105 -3.49 12.69 13.08
N ASP A 106 -4.37 12.71 14.08
CA ASP A 106 -4.19 13.53 15.28
C ASP A 106 -3.18 12.87 16.23
N CYS A 107 -1.92 13.26 16.13
CA CYS A 107 -0.86 12.79 17.01
C CYS A 107 -0.90 13.45 18.40
N ASP A 108 -1.84 14.35 18.69
CA ASP A 108 -2.01 15.00 20.00
C ASP A 108 -3.15 14.41 20.83
N ALA A 109 -4.02 13.62 20.19
CA ALA A 109 -5.10 12.91 20.84
C ALA A 109 -4.56 11.94 21.91
N ALA A 110 -5.35 11.72 22.97
CA ALA A 110 -4.99 10.77 24.02
C ALA A 110 -4.78 9.37 23.41
N PRO A 111 -3.60 8.74 23.61
CA PRO A 111 -3.35 7.43 23.04
C PRO A 111 -4.30 6.37 23.56
N PHE A 112 -4.64 5.41 22.69
CA PHE A 112 -5.34 4.22 23.12
C PHE A 112 -4.44 3.38 24.06
N ASN A 113 -5.01 2.95 25.18
CA ASN A 113 -4.38 2.03 26.11
C ASN A 113 -5.05 0.64 26.01
N PRO A 114 -4.46 -0.31 25.29
CA PRO A 114 -5.05 -1.65 25.13
C PRO A 114 -5.11 -2.46 26.45
N TRP A 115 -4.40 -2.02 27.49
CA TRP A 115 -4.29 -2.70 28.77
C TRP A 115 -4.87 -1.89 29.93
N ALA A 116 -5.80 -0.96 29.66
CA ALA A 116 -6.45 -0.17 30.70
C ALA A 116 -7.08 -1.05 31.80
N ASN A 117 -7.61 -2.22 31.44
CA ASN A 117 -8.18 -3.18 32.40
C ASN A 117 -7.15 -3.98 33.20
N ASN A 118 -5.86 -3.91 32.83
CA ASN A 118 -4.75 -4.60 33.49
C ASN A 118 -3.85 -3.64 34.27
N TYR A 119 -4.37 -2.46 34.64
CA TYR A 119 -3.67 -1.43 35.42
C TYR A 119 -2.43 -0.84 34.74
N PHE A 120 -2.35 -0.92 33.41
CA PHE A 120 -1.33 -0.17 32.69
C PHE A 120 -1.73 1.30 32.61
N THR A 121 -0.74 2.17 32.66
CA THR A 121 -0.89 3.61 32.47
C THR A 121 -0.07 4.08 31.28
N ILE A 122 -0.44 5.23 30.71
CA ILE A 122 0.38 5.90 29.70
C ILE A 122 1.37 6.77 30.47
N GLU A 123 2.64 6.39 30.41
CA GLU A 123 3.74 7.09 31.09
C GLU A 123 4.19 8.31 30.31
N GLU A 124 4.28 8.17 28.98
CA GLU A 124 4.75 9.21 28.10
C GLU A 124 3.93 9.23 26.82
N HIS A 125 3.63 10.43 26.35
CA HIS A 125 3.05 10.68 25.04
C HIS A 125 3.68 11.93 24.43
N GLN A 126 4.49 11.71 23.39
CA GLN A 126 5.07 12.75 22.58
C GLN A 126 4.07 13.17 21.51
N LYS A 127 3.56 14.38 21.69
CA LYS A 127 2.65 15.05 20.77
C LYS A 127 3.36 15.39 19.46
N GLY A 128 2.62 15.29 18.35
CA GLY A 128 3.15 15.44 16.99
C GLY A 128 2.32 16.35 16.08
N GLY A 129 1.24 16.93 16.61
CA GLY A 129 0.26 17.72 15.89
C GLY A 129 -0.57 16.87 14.91
N GLN A 130 -1.22 17.56 13.99
CA GLN A 130 -1.91 16.91 12.87
C GLN A 130 -0.89 16.46 11.84
N TRP A 131 -0.84 15.16 11.54
CA TRP A 131 0.09 14.60 10.57
C TRP A 131 -0.64 13.99 9.38
N LYS A 132 -0.39 14.56 8.21
CA LYS A 132 -0.79 13.99 6.92
C LYS A 132 0.03 12.74 6.65
N PHE A 133 -0.58 11.57 6.79
CA PHE A 133 0.10 10.32 6.52
C PHE A 133 0.74 10.34 5.13
N ASP A 134 2.05 10.10 5.12
CA ASP A 134 2.84 9.91 3.93
C ASP A 134 3.92 8.87 4.27
N PRO A 135 3.84 7.65 3.71
CA PRO A 135 4.78 6.60 4.05
C PRO A 135 6.23 6.96 3.69
N LYS A 136 6.44 7.91 2.77
CA LYS A 136 7.78 8.41 2.41
C LYS A 136 8.39 9.32 3.48
N GLN A 137 7.57 9.85 4.39
CA GLN A 137 8.02 10.64 5.54
C GLN A 137 8.29 9.79 6.78
N VAL A 138 8.20 8.47 6.67
CA VAL A 138 8.53 7.54 7.76
C VAL A 138 9.87 6.90 7.46
N ASP A 139 10.82 7.14 8.36
CA ASP A 139 12.12 6.48 8.35
C ASP A 139 12.19 5.44 9.47
N PHE A 140 12.93 4.37 9.20
CA PHE A 140 13.10 3.24 10.10
C PHE A 140 14.47 3.30 10.74
N PHE A 141 14.53 4.00 11.87
CA PHE A 141 15.77 4.22 12.57
C PHE A 141 16.26 2.95 13.29
N LEU A 142 17.52 2.63 13.08
CA LEU A 142 18.30 1.68 13.89
C LEU A 142 19.48 2.38 14.54
N SER A 143 19.62 2.23 15.85
CA SER A 143 20.83 2.61 16.57
C SER A 143 22.04 1.85 16.00
N SER A 144 23.23 2.46 16.07
CA SER A 144 24.48 1.74 15.80
C SER A 144 24.68 0.53 16.71
N GLY A 145 24.07 0.53 17.90
CA GLY A 145 24.07 -0.60 18.83
C GLY A 145 23.20 -1.78 18.39
N GLN A 146 22.36 -1.62 17.37
CA GLN A 146 21.50 -2.68 16.82
C GLN A 146 22.07 -3.30 15.54
N LYS A 147 23.10 -2.70 14.94
CA LYS A 147 23.67 -3.13 13.66
C LYS A 147 24.69 -4.27 13.86
N ASP A 148 24.98 -5.00 12.79
CA ASP A 148 26.01 -6.06 12.77
C ASP A 148 25.78 -7.17 13.82
N GLY A 149 24.51 -7.56 14.03
CA GLY A 149 24.13 -8.58 15.00
C GLY A 149 24.21 -8.15 16.47
N LYS A 150 24.50 -6.87 16.73
CA LYS A 150 24.54 -6.30 18.08
C LYS A 150 23.13 -6.08 18.64
N VAL A 151 23.10 -5.89 19.94
CA VAL A 151 21.89 -5.53 20.67
C VAL A 151 22.15 -4.30 21.51
N VAL A 152 21.14 -3.43 21.60
CA VAL A 152 21.17 -2.27 22.47
C VAL A 152 20.19 -2.46 23.62
N GLU A 153 20.53 -1.97 24.80
CA GLU A 153 19.58 -1.88 25.91
C GLU A 153 18.55 -0.80 25.60
N GLY A 154 17.27 -1.03 25.89
CA GLY A 154 16.22 -0.08 25.51
C GLY A 154 16.32 1.28 26.20
N ASN A 155 16.93 1.39 27.39
CA ASN A 155 17.18 2.70 28.01
C ASN A 155 18.21 3.52 27.21
N GLU A 156 19.25 2.87 26.68
CA GLU A 156 20.24 3.54 25.83
C GLU A 156 19.61 3.94 24.49
N LEU A 157 18.81 3.04 23.90
CA LEU A 157 18.04 3.35 22.68
C LEU A 157 17.10 4.53 22.91
N ARG A 158 16.38 4.58 24.04
CA ARG A 158 15.50 5.69 24.39
C ARG A 158 16.27 7.01 24.45
N LYS A 159 17.46 7.04 25.04
CA LYS A 159 18.32 8.26 25.09
C LYS A 159 18.71 8.74 23.69
N GLU A 160 18.98 7.84 22.76
CA GLU A 160 19.25 8.20 21.36
C GLU A 160 18.01 8.79 20.67
N LEU A 161 16.84 8.21 20.96
CA LEU A 161 15.56 8.59 20.35
C LEU A 161 14.98 9.91 20.86
N VAL A 162 15.34 10.36 22.07
CA VAL A 162 14.92 11.67 22.63
C VAL A 162 15.22 12.83 21.67
N LYS A 163 16.26 12.70 20.84
CA LYS A 163 16.67 13.74 19.88
C LYS A 163 15.98 13.63 18.52
N LYS A 164 15.03 12.71 18.36
CA LYS A 164 14.38 12.40 17.08
C LYS A 164 12.87 12.62 17.16
N PRO A 165 12.25 13.03 16.05
CA PRO A 165 10.80 13.14 15.95
C PRO A 165 10.19 11.74 15.79
N VAL A 166 10.09 10.97 16.89
CA VAL A 166 9.48 9.64 16.89
C VAL A 166 7.97 9.72 16.68
N PHE A 167 7.41 8.77 15.93
CA PHE A 167 5.96 8.61 15.85
C PHE A 167 5.41 7.94 17.12
N ASN A 168 4.17 8.28 17.47
CA ASN A 168 3.48 7.79 18.66
C ASN A 168 2.39 6.75 18.30
N ALA A 169 1.77 6.17 19.32
CA ALA A 169 0.80 5.09 19.14
C ALA A 169 -0.46 5.47 18.34
N ASN A 170 -0.80 6.76 18.21
CA ASN A 170 -1.97 7.17 17.41
C ASN A 170 -1.76 6.83 15.93
N VAL A 171 -0.52 6.96 15.44
CA VAL A 171 -0.16 6.53 14.09
C VAL A 171 -0.30 5.02 13.94
N LEU A 172 0.17 4.25 14.92
CA LEU A 172 0.03 2.79 14.92
C LEU A 172 -1.44 2.37 14.86
N ASP A 173 -2.28 2.96 15.72
CA ASP A 173 -3.70 2.60 15.81
C ASP A 173 -4.46 2.99 14.53
N TYR A 174 -4.10 4.12 13.92
CA TYR A 174 -4.62 4.52 12.62
C TYR A 174 -4.22 3.52 11.51
N LEU A 175 -2.95 3.11 11.46
CA LEU A 175 -2.46 2.17 10.45
C LEU A 175 -3.08 0.77 10.62
N LEU A 176 -3.35 0.33 11.85
CA LEU A 176 -4.07 -0.93 12.09
C LEU A 176 -5.54 -0.87 11.63
N ALA A 177 -6.18 0.29 11.73
CA ALA A 177 -7.53 0.51 11.22
C ALA A 177 -7.59 0.63 9.69
N HIS A 178 -6.48 1.05 9.07
CA HIS A 178 -6.34 1.30 7.63
C HIS A 178 -5.13 0.56 7.03
N PRO A 179 -5.09 -0.79 7.09
CA PRO A 179 -3.94 -1.59 6.67
C PRO A 179 -3.60 -1.43 5.18
N GLU A 180 -4.56 -1.03 4.35
CA GLU A 180 -4.40 -0.73 2.92
C GLU A 180 -3.46 0.45 2.64
N LEU A 181 -3.19 1.29 3.64
CA LEU A 181 -2.28 2.44 3.52
C LEU A 181 -0.81 2.06 3.75
N ILE A 182 -0.54 0.90 4.36
CA ILE A 182 0.80 0.49 4.74
C ILE A 182 1.49 -0.14 3.52
N PRO A 183 2.62 0.40 3.05
CA PRO A 183 3.34 -0.18 1.93
C PRO A 183 3.83 -1.60 2.20
N ASP A 184 3.84 -2.44 1.17
CA ASP A 184 4.31 -3.82 1.26
C ASP A 184 5.78 -3.92 1.67
N GLU A 185 6.59 -2.92 1.33
CA GLU A 185 8.01 -2.82 1.69
C GLU A 185 8.25 -2.62 3.20
N TRP A 186 7.19 -2.37 3.97
CA TRP A 186 7.27 -2.29 5.42
C TRP A 186 7.21 -3.65 6.10
N LYS A 187 6.80 -4.71 5.39
CA LYS A 187 6.57 -6.05 5.94
C LYS A 187 7.88 -6.71 6.39
N THR A 188 8.93 -6.57 5.58
CA THR A 188 10.23 -7.19 5.82
C THR A 188 11.37 -6.18 5.78
N ASP A 189 12.51 -6.50 6.39
CA ASP A 189 13.75 -5.77 6.20
C ASP A 189 14.46 -6.16 4.88
N GLY A 190 15.65 -5.60 4.65
CA GLY A 190 16.45 -5.89 3.46
C GLY A 190 16.98 -7.33 3.38
N ASN A 191 16.87 -8.11 4.46
CA ASN A 191 17.25 -9.52 4.51
C ASN A 191 16.05 -10.47 4.37
N GLY A 192 14.83 -9.92 4.30
CA GLY A 192 13.59 -10.69 4.25
C GLY A 192 13.02 -11.06 5.63
N ASP A 193 13.63 -10.58 6.72
CA ASP A 193 13.12 -10.82 8.07
C ASP A 193 11.95 -9.89 8.37
N THR A 194 10.96 -10.36 9.14
CA THR A 194 9.82 -9.52 9.54
C THR A 194 10.29 -8.28 10.28
N ARG A 195 9.84 -7.12 9.79
CA ARG A 195 10.11 -5.83 10.44
C ARG A 195 9.15 -5.61 11.60
N TYR A 196 9.68 -5.23 12.76
CA TYR A 196 8.88 -4.69 13.85
C TYR A 196 9.13 -3.18 13.96
N ILE A 197 8.07 -2.40 13.78
CA ILE A 197 8.11 -0.95 13.70
C ILE A 197 7.55 -0.38 15.00
N PHE A 198 8.42 0.14 15.86
CA PHE A 198 8.09 0.64 17.20
C PHE A 198 7.78 2.13 17.21
N PHE A 199 6.71 2.50 17.92
CA PHE A 199 6.20 3.88 18.01
C PHE A 199 6.57 4.48 19.36
N TRP A 200 7.86 4.82 19.48
CA TRP A 200 8.49 5.30 20.72
C TRP A 200 7.93 6.61 21.28
N GLY A 201 7.09 7.32 20.51
CA GLY A 201 6.38 8.49 21.00
C GLY A 201 5.28 8.17 22.02
N THR A 202 4.97 6.90 22.30
CA THR A 202 4.10 6.52 23.42
C THR A 202 4.75 5.41 24.25
N VAL A 203 4.86 5.63 25.55
CA VAL A 203 5.38 4.64 26.51
C VAL A 203 4.27 4.26 27.48
N TYR A 204 4.10 2.96 27.69
CA TYR A 204 3.16 2.41 28.66
C TYR A 204 3.93 1.90 29.86
N ARG A 205 3.32 1.99 31.05
CA ARG A 205 3.85 1.47 32.30
C ARG A 205 2.89 0.44 32.88
N ASP A 206 3.41 -0.74 33.22
CA ASP A 206 2.63 -1.77 33.89
C ASP A 206 2.52 -1.50 35.41
N ARG A 207 1.76 -2.35 36.11
CA ARG A 207 1.57 -2.25 37.56
C ARG A 207 2.86 -2.45 38.37
N ASP A 208 3.84 -3.15 37.80
CA ASP A 208 5.10 -3.51 38.45
C ASP A 208 6.18 -2.45 38.14
N GLY A 209 5.83 -1.41 37.38
CA GLY A 209 6.68 -0.27 37.04
C GLY A 209 7.50 -0.45 35.78
N TYR A 210 7.37 -1.57 35.07
CA TYR A 210 8.07 -1.82 33.81
C TYR A 210 7.46 -1.02 32.67
N LEU A 211 8.33 -0.51 31.80
CA LEU A 211 7.96 0.31 30.66
C LEU A 211 7.96 -0.50 29.37
N CYS A 212 6.98 -0.31 28.50
CA CYS A 212 6.94 -0.92 27.17
C CYS A 212 6.48 0.05 26.08
N VAL A 213 6.81 -0.32 24.84
CA VAL A 213 6.45 0.40 23.61
C VAL A 213 5.75 -0.56 22.67
N ARG A 214 4.68 -0.09 22.02
CA ARG A 214 3.93 -0.86 21.01
C ARG A 214 4.64 -0.82 19.65
N CYS A 215 4.49 -1.90 18.90
CA CYS A 215 4.97 -2.00 17.53
C CYS A 215 3.91 -2.53 16.57
N LEU A 216 4.08 -2.17 15.30
CA LEU A 216 3.38 -2.71 14.15
C LEU A 216 4.29 -3.75 13.48
N TYR A 217 3.73 -4.88 13.06
CA TYR A 217 4.46 -5.90 12.29
C TYR A 217 3.51 -6.67 11.36
N PHE A 218 4.07 -7.34 10.36
CA PHE A 218 3.32 -8.18 9.43
C PHE A 218 3.61 -9.67 9.67
N GLY A 219 2.57 -10.42 10.05
CA GLY A 219 2.56 -11.89 10.04
C GLY A 219 1.69 -12.39 8.90
N ASP A 220 0.60 -13.12 9.22
CA ASP A 220 -0.45 -13.41 8.22
C ASP A 220 -1.26 -12.15 7.83
N LYS A 221 -1.26 -11.16 8.71
CA LYS A 221 -1.86 -9.84 8.54
C LYS A 221 -1.09 -8.80 9.35
N TRP A 222 -1.35 -7.53 9.10
CA TRP A 222 -0.90 -6.45 9.98
C TRP A 222 -1.45 -6.65 11.38
N SER A 223 -0.57 -6.63 12.36
CA SER A 223 -0.88 -6.81 13.77
C SER A 223 0.04 -5.93 14.61
N TRP A 224 -0.22 -5.89 15.90
CA TRP A 224 0.61 -5.18 16.84
C TRP A 224 1.08 -6.08 17.97
N SER A 225 2.21 -5.69 18.55
CA SER A 225 2.77 -6.31 19.75
C SER A 225 3.42 -5.21 20.59
N TYR A 226 4.20 -5.60 21.59
CA TYR A 226 4.97 -4.68 22.42
C TYR A 226 6.30 -5.30 22.83
N ARG A 227 7.20 -4.44 23.31
CA ARG A 227 8.47 -4.87 23.89
C ARG A 227 8.79 -4.02 25.12
N TRP A 228 9.36 -4.65 26.12
CA TRP A 228 9.78 -3.97 27.35
C TRP A 228 11.07 -3.17 27.13
N HIS A 229 11.20 -2.02 27.79
CA HIS A 229 12.38 -1.15 27.71
C HIS A 229 13.65 -1.83 28.23
N ASN A 230 13.55 -2.67 29.27
CA ASN A 230 14.69 -3.35 29.87
C ASN A 230 15.16 -4.57 29.07
N GLU A 231 14.46 -4.94 28.00
CA GLU A 231 14.88 -6.01 27.10
C GLU A 231 15.97 -5.54 26.12
N ARG A 232 16.59 -6.52 25.45
CA ARG A 232 17.56 -6.30 24.39
C ARG A 232 16.85 -5.95 23.09
N TRP A 233 17.34 -4.96 22.36
CA TRP A 233 16.75 -4.53 21.09
C TRP A 233 17.63 -4.94 19.92
N HIS A 234 17.07 -5.75 19.01
CA HIS A 234 17.78 -6.36 17.88
C HIS A 234 17.68 -5.51 16.60
N SER A 235 18.40 -5.93 15.55
CA SER A 235 18.40 -5.30 14.22
C SER A 235 17.03 -5.25 13.52
N VAL A 236 16.09 -6.10 13.93
CA VAL A 236 14.73 -6.15 13.35
C VAL A 236 13.72 -5.23 14.07
N TYR A 237 14.16 -4.50 15.10
CA TYR A 237 13.31 -3.59 15.89
C TYR A 237 13.60 -2.14 15.57
N PHE A 238 12.88 -1.63 14.59
CA PHE A 238 13.06 -0.29 14.06
C PHE A 238 12.22 0.70 14.85
N ALA A 239 12.77 1.87 15.14
CA ALA A 239 11.96 2.99 15.63
C ALA A 239 11.37 3.76 14.44
N ALA A 240 10.06 3.96 14.44
CA ALA A 240 9.40 4.84 13.48
C ALA A 240 9.72 6.29 13.82
N VAL A 241 10.46 6.96 12.94
CA VAL A 241 10.80 8.38 13.08
C VAL A 241 10.37 9.14 11.85
N ARG A 242 10.05 10.42 12.01
CA ARG A 242 9.78 11.29 10.89
C ARG A 242 11.07 11.53 10.11
N ALA A 243 11.04 11.23 8.81
CA ALA A 243 12.13 11.56 7.91
C ALA A 243 12.34 13.08 7.90
N SER A 244 13.61 13.49 7.95
CA SER A 244 14.06 14.89 7.88
C SER A 244 14.05 15.43 6.46
#